data_AF-A0A968X0Q6-F1
#
_entry.id   AF-A0A968X0Q6-F1
#
_cell.length_a   1.000
_cell.length_b   1.000
_cell.length_c   1.000
_cell.angle_alpha   90.00
_cell.angle_beta   90.00
_cell.angle_gamma   90.00
#
_symmetry.space_group_name_H-M   'P 1'
#
loop_
_entity.id
_entity.type
_entity.pdbx_description
1 polymer ?
#
loop_
_entity_poly.entity_id
_entity_poly.type
_entity_poly.pdbx_seq_one_letter_code
_entity_poly.pdbx_strand_id
1 'polypeptide(L)'
;MAKATTKLIKTSLDDLTYKINGACMEVHSDLGPGHREYVYHDALRKKFEALKLTFEDEPELQVEDADGNVLIVYKPDFRVERCVWVELKAMSHLLTHDEVAQVIDYFAADHLADPASACAVALLINFGRNRLEHKRLLPPVKVNEHLRKRWGKVVLASTDRKRINGLRASTAAHPFVRSPSVDARKMMRVPVLLAKANYVTKTGQPLRPSVMMTSCCTSKPAASAAPI
;
A
#
# COMPACT_ATOMS: atom_id res chain seq x y z
N MET A 1 -19.46 -23.83 -20.88
CA MET A 1 -19.41 -22.44 -20.36
C MET A 1 -18.33 -21.69 -21.12
N ALA A 2 -18.69 -20.84 -22.08
CA ALA A 2 -17.71 -20.04 -22.80
C ALA A 2 -17.08 -19.04 -21.82
N LYS A 3 -15.76 -19.13 -21.63
CA LYS A 3 -15.01 -18.19 -20.80
C LYS A 3 -15.10 -16.84 -21.51
N ALA A 4 -15.74 -15.85 -20.88
CA ALA A 4 -15.81 -14.50 -21.45
C ALA A 4 -14.39 -14.04 -21.78
N THR A 5 -14.10 -13.84 -23.06
CA THR A 5 -12.83 -13.29 -23.52
C THR A 5 -12.81 -11.83 -23.10
N THR A 6 -12.20 -11.55 -21.96
CA THR A 6 -12.00 -10.18 -21.47
C THR A 6 -11.19 -9.42 -22.51
N LYS A 7 -11.86 -8.55 -23.27
CA LYS A 7 -11.19 -7.65 -24.22
C LYS A 7 -10.30 -6.72 -23.40
N LEU A 8 -8.99 -6.87 -23.53
CA LEU A 8 -8.02 -5.99 -22.88
C LEU A 8 -8.26 -4.57 -23.37
N ILE A 9 -8.63 -3.67 -22.46
CA ILE A 9 -8.77 -2.25 -22.74
C ILE A 9 -7.36 -1.68 -22.70
N LYS A 10 -6.79 -1.42 -23.89
CA LYS A 10 -5.48 -0.81 -24.02
C LYS A 10 -5.56 0.65 -23.58
N THR A 11 -4.64 1.08 -22.72
CA THR A 11 -4.53 2.48 -22.29
C THR A 11 -3.09 2.95 -22.40
N SER A 12 -2.86 4.26 -22.38
CA SER A 12 -1.50 4.82 -22.36
C SER A 12 -0.70 4.47 -21.09
N LEU A 13 -1.37 3.95 -20.05
CA LEU A 13 -0.77 3.58 -18.77
C LEU A 13 -0.33 2.11 -18.70
N ASP A 14 -0.46 1.35 -19.79
CA ASP A 14 -0.19 -0.08 -19.79
C ASP A 14 1.25 -0.40 -19.38
N ASP A 15 2.24 0.35 -19.89
CA ASP A 15 3.64 0.18 -19.53
C ASP A 15 3.91 0.47 -18.05
N LEU A 16 3.28 1.51 -17.50
CA LEU A 16 3.40 1.84 -16.08
C LEU A 16 2.78 0.75 -15.20
N THR A 17 1.56 0.31 -15.52
CA THR A 17 0.93 -0.78 -14.78
C THR A 17 1.67 -2.11 -14.89
N TYR A 18 2.31 -2.38 -16.03
CA TYR A 18 3.14 -3.56 -16.22
C TYR A 18 4.37 -3.51 -15.29
N LYS A 19 5.03 -2.35 -15.19
CA LYS A 19 6.14 -2.14 -14.23
C LYS A 19 5.69 -2.33 -12.78
N ILE A 20 4.56 -1.75 -12.39
CA ILE A 20 4.02 -1.89 -11.02
C ILE A 20 3.68 -3.36 -10.71
N ASN A 21 2.98 -4.05 -11.63
CA ASN A 21 2.65 -5.46 -11.47
C ASN A 21 3.91 -6.33 -11.38
N GLY A 22 4.93 -6.03 -12.19
CA GLY A 22 6.23 -6.70 -12.12
C GLY A 22 6.88 -6.55 -10.74
N ALA A 23 6.89 -5.34 -10.18
CA ALA A 23 7.40 -5.09 -8.83
C ALA A 23 6.63 -5.92 -7.78
N CYS A 24 5.30 -5.99 -7.89
CA CYS A 24 4.47 -6.78 -6.98
C CYS A 24 4.72 -8.28 -7.10
N MET A 25 4.93 -8.78 -8.33
CA MET A 25 5.28 -10.19 -8.57
C MET A 25 6.64 -10.54 -7.97
N GLU A 26 7.61 -9.65 -8.07
CA GLU A 26 8.92 -9.83 -7.46
C GLU A 26 8.81 -9.89 -5.93
N VAL A 27 8.10 -8.94 -5.31
CA VAL A 27 7.84 -8.94 -3.86
C VAL A 27 7.14 -10.23 -3.41
N HIS A 28 6.12 -10.68 -4.15
CA HIS A 28 5.41 -11.92 -3.82
C HIS A 28 6.29 -13.16 -3.99
N SER A 29 7.20 -13.15 -4.95
CA SER A 29 8.16 -14.24 -5.15
C SER A 29 9.22 -14.28 -4.05
N ASP A 30 9.68 -13.10 -3.60
CA ASP A 30 10.71 -12.95 -2.57
C ASP A 30 10.18 -13.32 -1.17
N LEU A 31 8.95 -12.90 -0.84
CA LEU A 31 8.37 -13.07 0.51
C LEU A 31 7.40 -14.25 0.63
N GLY A 32 6.73 -14.63 -0.47
CA GLY A 32 5.61 -15.57 -0.43
C GLY A 32 4.37 -15.01 0.30
N PRO A 33 3.29 -15.80 0.38
CA PRO A 33 2.10 -15.46 1.16
C PRO A 33 2.30 -15.71 2.67
N GLY A 34 1.50 -15.04 3.51
CA GLY A 34 1.41 -15.30 4.95
C GLY A 34 1.87 -14.15 5.84
N HIS A 35 2.45 -13.10 5.25
CA HIS A 35 2.78 -11.87 5.96
C HIS A 35 1.55 -10.94 6.09
N ARG A 36 1.68 -9.95 6.97
CA ARG A 36 0.70 -8.87 7.12
C ARG A 36 0.89 -7.86 5.99
N GLU A 37 -0.18 -7.15 5.65
CA GLU A 37 -0.22 -6.16 4.56
C GLU A 37 0.93 -5.15 4.61
N TYR A 38 1.22 -4.58 5.79
CA TYR A 38 2.29 -3.60 5.97
C TYR A 38 3.70 -4.10 5.57
N VAL A 39 3.93 -5.42 5.61
CA VAL A 39 5.21 -6.02 5.19
C VAL A 39 5.34 -5.94 3.67
N TYR A 40 4.26 -6.23 2.94
CA TYR A 40 4.23 -6.09 1.49
C TYR A 40 4.30 -4.62 1.07
N HIS A 41 3.66 -3.73 1.82
CA HIS A 41 3.76 -2.27 1.63
C HIS A 41 5.21 -1.78 1.68
N ASP A 42 5.93 -2.07 2.77
CA ASP A 42 7.33 -1.63 2.94
C ASP A 42 8.27 -2.26 1.89
N ALA A 43 8.03 -3.52 1.53
CA ALA A 43 8.77 -4.18 0.46
C ALA A 43 8.53 -3.51 -0.90
N LEU A 44 7.28 -3.16 -1.20
CA LEU A 44 6.90 -2.53 -2.45
C LEU A 44 7.41 -1.08 -2.55
N ARG A 45 7.37 -0.32 -1.44
CA ARG A 45 8.00 1.01 -1.33
C ARG A 45 9.46 0.95 -1.79
N LYS A 46 10.25 0.03 -1.24
CA LYS A 46 11.67 -0.15 -1.62
C LYS A 46 11.85 -0.56 -3.08
N LYS A 47 10.96 -1.39 -3.63
CA LYS A 47 11.01 -1.76 -5.06
C LYS A 47 10.68 -0.57 -5.95
N PHE A 48 9.70 0.26 -5.59
CA PHE A 48 9.38 1.48 -6.35
C PHE A 48 10.55 2.47 -6.34
N GLU A 49 11.22 2.66 -5.20
CA GLU A 49 12.45 3.45 -5.10
C GLU A 49 13.56 2.91 -6.02
N ALA A 50 13.80 1.59 -5.99
CA ALA A 50 14.80 0.94 -6.84
C ALA A 50 14.48 1.07 -8.33
N LEU A 51 13.20 1.02 -8.70
CA LEU A 51 12.70 1.23 -10.06
C LEU A 51 12.65 2.71 -10.46
N LYS A 52 12.97 3.64 -9.54
CA LYS A 52 12.88 5.09 -9.72
C LYS A 52 11.50 5.54 -10.17
N LEU A 53 10.47 4.88 -9.68
CA LEU A 53 9.09 5.33 -9.86
C LEU A 53 8.83 6.48 -8.89
N THR A 54 8.14 7.49 -9.37
CA THR A 54 7.60 8.53 -8.52
C THR A 54 6.32 8.02 -7.86
N PHE A 55 6.20 8.12 -6.54
CA PHE A 55 4.97 7.75 -5.85
C PHE A 55 4.73 8.59 -4.60
N GLU A 56 3.45 8.69 -4.23
CA GLU A 56 3.00 9.15 -2.92
C GLU A 56 2.65 7.91 -2.09
N ASP A 57 3.01 7.95 -0.81
CA ASP A 57 2.86 6.84 0.13
C ASP A 57 1.79 7.17 1.15
N GLU A 58 0.78 6.31 1.27
CA GLU A 58 -0.42 6.53 2.09
C GLU A 58 -1.02 7.94 1.93
N PRO A 59 -1.18 8.47 0.69
CA PRO A 59 -1.68 9.84 0.49
C PRO A 59 -3.09 10.01 1.04
N GLU A 60 -3.34 11.19 1.60
CA GLU A 60 -4.67 11.54 2.07
C GLU A 60 -5.59 11.91 0.90
N LEU A 61 -6.68 11.16 0.76
CA LEU A 61 -7.73 11.40 -0.22
C LEU A 61 -9.02 11.77 0.50
N GLN A 62 -9.28 13.07 0.56
CA GLN A 62 -10.44 13.62 1.27
C GLN A 62 -11.71 13.47 0.44
N VAL A 63 -12.77 13.03 1.10
CA VAL A 63 -14.14 13.10 0.58
C VAL A 63 -14.84 14.23 1.30
N GLU A 64 -15.16 15.28 0.54
CA GLU A 64 -15.90 16.43 1.04
C GLU A 64 -17.38 16.30 0.67
N ASP A 65 -18.28 16.85 1.50
CA ASP A 65 -19.66 17.08 1.10
C ASP A 65 -19.78 18.32 0.18
N ALA A 66 -21.00 18.61 -0.26
CA ALA A 66 -21.30 19.75 -1.10
C ALA A 66 -20.93 21.10 -0.45
N ASP A 67 -20.97 21.16 0.88
CA ASP A 67 -20.67 22.34 1.67
C ASP A 67 -19.17 22.47 1.98
N GLY A 68 -18.35 21.51 1.53
CA GLY A 68 -16.90 21.47 1.72
C GLY A 68 -16.47 20.88 3.06
N ASN A 69 -17.36 20.24 3.81
CA ASN A 69 -17.01 19.54 5.04
C ASN A 69 -16.41 18.18 4.71
N VAL A 70 -15.28 17.85 5.33
CA VAL A 70 -14.66 16.52 5.18
C VAL A 70 -15.53 15.48 5.87
N LEU A 71 -16.06 14.53 5.09
CA LEU A 71 -16.85 13.41 5.57
C LEU A 71 -15.94 12.25 6.01
N ILE A 72 -14.94 11.94 5.19
CA ILE A 72 -13.97 10.87 5.44
C ILE A 72 -12.65 11.18 4.72
N VAL A 73 -11.55 10.68 5.26
CA VAL A 73 -10.23 10.70 4.62
C VAL A 73 -9.83 9.26 4.33
N TYR A 74 -9.77 8.91 3.05
CA TYR A 74 -9.17 7.65 2.62
C TYR A 74 -7.64 7.77 2.63
N LYS A 75 -6.99 6.63 2.86
CA LYS A 75 -5.53 6.49 2.74
C LYS A 75 -5.22 5.27 1.87
N PRO A 76 -5.29 5.41 0.53
CA PRO A 76 -4.85 4.36 -0.38
C PRO A 76 -3.35 4.09 -0.16
N ASP A 77 -2.87 2.87 -0.40
CA ASP A 77 -1.47 2.53 -0.10
C ASP A 77 -0.48 3.36 -0.92
N PHE A 78 -0.70 3.52 -2.23
CA PHE A 78 0.15 4.36 -3.07
C PHE A 78 -0.61 5.12 -4.17
N ARG A 79 -0.09 6.29 -4.53
CA ARG A 79 -0.38 6.98 -5.79
C ARG A 79 0.88 7.04 -6.64
N VAL A 80 0.94 6.28 -7.73
CA VAL A 80 2.14 6.17 -8.58
C VAL A 80 2.03 7.07 -9.80
N GLU A 81 3.07 7.87 -10.04
CA GLU A 81 3.20 8.84 -11.15
C GLU A 81 1.97 9.77 -11.29
N ARG A 82 1.25 10.00 -10.19
CA ARG A 82 -0.05 10.71 -10.15
C ARG A 82 -1.14 10.18 -11.09
N CYS A 83 -0.97 8.98 -11.64
CA CYS A 83 -1.86 8.41 -12.66
C CYS A 83 -2.51 7.09 -12.24
N VAL A 84 -1.90 6.38 -11.29
CA VAL A 84 -2.32 5.03 -10.88
C VAL A 84 -2.47 4.94 -9.37
N TRP A 85 -3.66 4.56 -8.91
CA TRP A 85 -3.87 4.14 -7.51
C TRP A 85 -3.40 2.70 -7.33
N VAL A 86 -2.76 2.40 -6.20
CA VAL A 86 -2.40 1.03 -5.82
C VAL A 86 -2.97 0.77 -4.43
N GLU A 87 -3.76 -0.30 -4.31
CA GLU A 87 -4.32 -0.79 -3.05
C GLU A 87 -3.87 -2.24 -2.85
N LEU A 88 -3.32 -2.54 -1.68
CA LEU A 88 -2.80 -3.82 -1.28
C LEU A 88 -3.78 -4.51 -0.34
N LYS A 89 -3.78 -5.84 -0.44
CA LYS A 89 -4.46 -6.77 0.46
C LYS A 89 -3.54 -7.94 0.75
N ALA A 90 -3.68 -8.52 1.94
CA ALA A 90 -3.00 -9.76 2.31
C ALA A 90 -4.00 -10.81 2.81
N MET A 91 -4.97 -11.15 1.95
CA MET A 91 -6.10 -12.02 2.31
C MET A 91 -5.98 -13.42 1.70
N SER A 92 -6.34 -14.44 2.48
CA SER A 92 -6.31 -15.84 2.03
C SER A 92 -7.42 -16.19 1.04
N HIS A 93 -8.49 -15.40 0.99
CA HIS A 93 -9.60 -15.55 0.06
C HIS A 93 -9.43 -14.65 -1.18
N LEU A 94 -10.22 -14.91 -2.22
CA LEU A 94 -10.21 -14.14 -3.46
C LEU A 94 -10.79 -12.74 -3.25
N LEU A 95 -10.28 -11.75 -3.97
CA LEU A 95 -10.85 -10.40 -3.98
C LEU A 95 -12.34 -10.44 -4.36
N THR A 96 -13.19 -9.91 -3.49
CA THR A 96 -14.64 -9.87 -3.66
C THR A 96 -15.08 -8.56 -4.35
N HIS A 97 -16.38 -8.32 -4.38
CA HIS A 97 -16.93 -7.06 -4.87
C HIS A 97 -16.74 -5.91 -3.87
N ASP A 98 -16.57 -6.20 -2.58
CA ASP A 98 -16.46 -5.17 -1.55
C ASP A 98 -15.11 -4.45 -1.64
N GLU A 99 -14.01 -5.17 -1.83
CA GLU A 99 -12.69 -4.55 -2.03
C GLU A 99 -12.61 -3.80 -3.36
N VAL A 100 -13.26 -4.33 -4.40
CA VAL A 100 -13.35 -3.63 -5.69
C VAL A 100 -14.16 -2.34 -5.54
N ALA A 101 -15.27 -2.38 -4.82
CA ALA A 101 -16.08 -1.20 -4.55
C ALA A 101 -15.26 -0.16 -3.79
N GLN A 102 -14.51 -0.54 -2.75
CA GLN A 102 -13.65 0.38 -2.00
C GLN A 102 -12.71 1.15 -2.93
N VAL A 103 -12.00 0.47 -3.83
CA VAL A 103 -11.08 1.14 -4.76
C VAL A 103 -11.82 2.00 -5.80
N ILE A 104 -13.04 1.62 -6.19
CA ILE A 104 -13.87 2.45 -7.09
C ILE A 104 -14.20 3.80 -6.44
N ASP A 105 -14.33 3.87 -5.10
CA ASP A 105 -14.56 5.14 -4.40
C ASP A 105 -13.39 6.11 -4.52
N TYR A 106 -12.17 5.60 -4.66
CA TYR A 106 -11.00 6.46 -4.81
C TYR A 106 -11.08 7.26 -6.11
N PHE A 107 -11.52 6.65 -7.22
CA PHE A 107 -11.74 7.39 -8.46
C PHE A 107 -12.77 8.50 -8.29
N ALA A 108 -13.82 8.22 -7.52
CA ALA A 108 -14.92 9.14 -7.33
C ALA A 108 -14.50 10.33 -6.45
N ALA A 109 -13.74 10.07 -5.37
CA ALA A 109 -13.14 11.09 -4.52
C ALA A 109 -12.11 11.94 -5.28
N ASP A 110 -11.18 11.30 -5.99
CA ASP A 110 -10.08 11.94 -6.71
C ASP A 110 -10.62 12.83 -7.85
N HIS A 111 -11.64 12.37 -8.57
CA HIS A 111 -12.33 13.20 -9.58
C HIS A 111 -13.10 14.37 -8.96
N LEU A 112 -13.61 14.26 -7.74
CA LEU A 112 -14.25 15.40 -7.07
C LEU A 112 -13.22 16.46 -6.68
N ALA A 113 -12.07 16.01 -6.15
CA ALA A 113 -11.00 16.87 -5.68
C ALA A 113 -10.30 17.59 -6.84
N ASP A 114 -9.92 16.85 -7.88
CA ASP A 114 -9.28 17.41 -9.08
C ASP A 114 -9.65 16.58 -10.33
N PRO A 115 -10.68 17.00 -11.09
CA PRO A 115 -11.07 16.33 -12.33
C PRO A 115 -9.95 16.27 -13.39
N ALA A 116 -9.00 17.21 -13.38
CA ALA A 116 -7.94 17.28 -14.38
C ALA A 116 -6.76 16.37 -14.06
N SER A 117 -6.56 16.04 -12.77
CA SER A 117 -5.49 15.16 -12.29
C SER A 117 -5.99 13.81 -11.76
N ALA A 118 -7.28 13.49 -11.95
CA ALA A 118 -7.84 12.24 -11.48
C ALA A 118 -7.13 11.03 -12.13
N CYS A 119 -6.73 10.06 -11.31
CA CYS A 119 -6.09 8.86 -11.80
C CYS A 119 -7.06 8.05 -12.69
N ALA A 120 -6.54 7.54 -13.80
CA ALA A 120 -7.35 6.82 -14.79
C ALA A 120 -7.37 5.31 -14.57
N VAL A 121 -6.49 4.79 -13.70
CA VAL A 121 -6.37 3.35 -13.41
C VAL A 121 -6.12 3.14 -11.92
N ALA A 122 -6.59 2.01 -11.40
CA ALA A 122 -6.23 1.51 -10.09
C ALA A 122 -5.85 0.03 -10.17
N LEU A 123 -4.89 -0.37 -9.34
CA LEU A 123 -4.43 -1.74 -9.19
C LEU A 123 -4.77 -2.21 -7.78
N LEU A 124 -5.66 -3.19 -7.68
CA LEU A 124 -6.01 -3.85 -6.43
C LEU A 124 -5.28 -5.20 -6.39
N ILE A 125 -4.40 -5.38 -5.41
CA ILE A 125 -3.44 -6.49 -5.39
C ILE A 125 -3.59 -7.27 -4.09
N ASN A 126 -3.74 -8.58 -4.17
CA ASN A 126 -3.83 -9.48 -3.04
C ASN A 126 -2.62 -10.42 -2.98
N PHE A 127 -1.77 -10.21 -1.97
CA PHE A 127 -0.57 -10.99 -1.67
C PHE A 127 -0.84 -12.25 -0.82
N GLY A 128 -2.03 -12.37 -0.20
CA GLY A 128 -2.32 -13.45 0.76
C GLY A 128 -2.61 -14.81 0.11
N ARG A 129 -2.59 -14.88 -1.22
CA ARG A 129 -2.86 -16.08 -2.02
C ARG A 129 -1.56 -16.76 -2.44
N ASN A 130 -1.63 -18.07 -2.73
CA ASN A 130 -0.50 -18.84 -3.26
C ASN A 130 0.05 -18.29 -4.59
N ARG A 131 -0.77 -17.55 -5.34
CA ARG A 131 -0.37 -16.77 -6.51
C ARG A 131 -0.83 -15.35 -6.30
N LEU A 132 0.00 -14.38 -6.66
CA LEU A 132 -0.39 -12.97 -6.64
C LEU A 132 -1.66 -12.78 -7.46
N GLU A 133 -2.73 -12.37 -6.77
CA GLU A 133 -3.98 -11.98 -7.41
C GLU A 133 -3.94 -10.47 -7.61
N HIS A 134 -4.27 -9.99 -8.80
CA HIS A 134 -4.37 -8.57 -9.08
C HIS A 134 -5.55 -8.27 -9.98
N LYS A 135 -6.19 -7.12 -9.76
CA LYS A 135 -7.27 -6.59 -10.59
C LYS A 135 -6.90 -5.18 -11.03
N ARG A 136 -7.00 -4.95 -12.34
CA ARG A 136 -6.95 -3.61 -12.92
C ARG A 136 -8.36 -3.05 -12.97
N LEU A 137 -8.57 -1.92 -12.32
CA LEU A 137 -9.84 -1.21 -12.27
C LEU A 137 -9.76 0.09 -13.06
N LEU A 138 -10.88 0.46 -13.66
CA LEU A 138 -11.07 1.70 -14.40
C LEU A 138 -12.15 2.53 -13.71
N PRO A 139 -12.11 3.87 -13.86
CA PRO A 139 -13.12 4.73 -13.28
C PRO A 139 -14.51 4.39 -13.83
N PRO A 140 -15.57 4.59 -13.02
CA PRO A 140 -16.93 4.35 -13.46
C PRO A 140 -17.29 5.33 -14.59
N VAL A 141 -18.00 4.83 -15.62
CA VAL A 141 -18.39 5.59 -16.82
C VAL A 141 -19.09 6.92 -16.47
N LYS A 142 -19.88 6.91 -15.39
CA LYS A 142 -20.57 8.09 -14.87
C LYS A 142 -20.22 8.29 -13.40
N VAL A 143 -19.11 8.98 -13.16
CA VAL A 143 -18.62 9.27 -11.80
C VAL A 143 -19.69 9.97 -10.96
N ASN A 144 -20.31 11.03 -11.47
CA ASN A 144 -21.37 11.76 -10.75
C ASN A 144 -22.59 10.89 -10.41
N GLU A 145 -22.99 9.96 -11.29
CA GLU A 145 -24.12 9.07 -11.00
C GLU A 145 -23.75 8.02 -9.95
N HIS A 146 -22.52 7.47 -10.04
CA HIS A 146 -21.98 6.55 -9.05
C HIS A 146 -21.97 7.18 -7.65
N LEU A 147 -21.45 8.40 -7.56
CA LEU A 147 -21.43 9.20 -6.32
C LEU A 147 -22.82 9.42 -5.73
N ARG A 148 -23.80 9.83 -6.54
CA ARG A 148 -25.19 10.03 -6.06
C ARG A 148 -25.78 8.76 -5.43
N LYS A 149 -25.50 7.60 -6.01
CA LYS A 149 -26.00 6.32 -5.51
C LYS A 149 -25.31 5.92 -4.20
N ARG A 150 -24.02 6.21 -4.08
CA ARG A 150 -23.20 5.71 -2.98
C ARG A 150 -23.14 6.64 -1.77
N TRP A 151 -23.00 7.94 -2.01
CA TRP A 151 -22.83 8.95 -0.95
C TRP A 151 -24.03 9.92 -0.85
N GLY A 152 -25.08 9.72 -1.66
CA GLY A 152 -26.30 10.52 -1.62
C GLY A 152 -26.17 11.90 -2.29
N LYS A 153 -27.22 12.74 -2.16
CA LYS A 153 -27.25 14.10 -2.73
C LYS A 153 -26.34 15.10 -1.99
N VAL A 154 -25.93 14.76 -0.77
CA VAL A 154 -25.19 15.64 0.15
C VAL A 154 -23.81 15.98 -0.40
N VAL A 155 -23.19 15.15 -1.24
CA VAL A 155 -21.83 15.38 -1.77
C VAL A 155 -21.79 16.18 -3.09
N LEU A 156 -22.90 16.33 -3.81
CA LEU A 156 -22.91 16.87 -5.19
C LEU A 156 -23.68 18.18 -5.37
N ALA A 157 -24.11 18.81 -4.28
CA ALA A 157 -24.92 20.01 -4.28
C ALA A 157 -24.09 21.31 -4.21
N SER A 158 -23.10 21.49 -5.08
CA SER A 158 -22.43 22.80 -5.20
C SER A 158 -22.08 23.15 -6.65
N THR A 159 -23.14 23.31 -7.46
CA THR A 159 -23.04 24.06 -8.72
C THR A 159 -22.82 25.57 -8.49
N ASP A 160 -22.63 26.05 -7.24
CA ASP A 160 -22.32 27.44 -6.93
C ASP A 160 -20.89 27.59 -6.41
N ARG A 161 -19.94 27.46 -7.33
CA ARG A 161 -18.48 27.63 -7.16
C ARG A 161 -18.04 29.08 -6.82
N LYS A 162 -18.87 29.89 -6.14
CA LYS A 162 -18.63 31.34 -5.94
C LYS A 162 -18.26 31.80 -4.52
N ARG A 163 -18.06 30.92 -3.54
CA ARG A 163 -17.80 31.36 -2.14
C ARG A 163 -16.50 30.94 -1.45
N ILE A 164 -15.65 30.09 -2.05
CA ILE A 164 -14.48 29.53 -1.33
C ILE A 164 -13.13 29.95 -1.94
N ASN A 165 -13.04 31.12 -2.56
CA ASN A 165 -11.73 31.72 -2.90
C ASN A 165 -11.13 32.55 -1.75
N GLY A 166 -11.63 32.39 -0.51
CA GLY A 166 -11.18 33.19 0.64
C GLY A 166 -10.21 32.49 1.59
N LEU A 167 -10.18 31.15 1.67
CA LEU A 167 -9.63 30.47 2.86
C LEU A 167 -8.94 29.13 2.57
N ARG A 168 -8.06 29.02 1.57
CA ARG A 168 -7.08 27.90 1.53
C ARG A 168 -5.72 28.39 1.01
N ALA A 169 -5.09 29.23 1.83
CA ALA A 169 -3.64 29.43 1.81
C ALA A 169 -3.03 28.72 3.02
N SER A 170 -3.03 27.37 3.02
CA SER A 170 -2.12 26.52 3.82
C SER A 170 -2.61 25.07 3.80
N THR A 171 -2.25 24.30 2.77
CA THR A 171 -2.17 22.85 2.92
C THR A 171 -0.83 22.43 2.35
N ALA A 172 0.05 22.01 3.25
CA ALA A 172 1.41 21.59 2.96
C ALA A 172 1.37 20.49 1.90
N ALA A 173 2.24 20.63 0.90
CA ALA A 173 2.62 19.53 0.04
C ALA A 173 3.04 18.35 0.92
N HIS A 174 2.33 17.22 0.82
CA HIS A 174 2.90 15.95 1.23
C HIS A 174 4.21 15.78 0.45
N PRO A 175 5.32 15.35 1.08
CA PRO A 175 6.61 15.35 0.42
C PRO A 175 6.54 14.36 -0.74
N PHE A 176 6.40 14.91 -1.95
CA PHE A 176 6.70 14.22 -3.18
C PHE A 176 8.14 13.71 -3.05
N VAL A 177 8.30 12.41 -2.86
CA VAL A 177 9.62 11.80 -2.63
C VAL A 177 10.40 11.90 -3.94
N ARG A 178 11.15 13.01 -4.12
CA ARG A 178 12.28 13.03 -5.05
C ARG A 178 13.42 12.33 -4.35
N SER A 179 13.76 11.13 -4.80
CA SER A 179 14.97 10.43 -4.35
C SER A 179 16.19 11.36 -4.50
N PRO A 180 16.97 11.63 -3.45
CA PRO A 180 18.23 12.34 -3.61
C PRO A 180 19.20 11.48 -4.42
N SER A 181 19.81 12.08 -5.44
CA SER A 181 20.95 11.51 -6.15
C SER A 181 22.20 11.61 -5.27
N VAL A 182 22.90 10.47 -5.11
CA VAL A 182 24.32 10.30 -4.71
C VAL A 182 24.68 10.69 -3.26
N ASP A 183 25.11 9.74 -2.41
CA ASP A 183 26.51 9.29 -2.30
C ASP A 183 26.70 8.30 -1.15
N ALA A 184 27.38 7.19 -1.44
CA ALA A 184 27.66 6.12 -0.48
C ALA A 184 28.86 6.52 0.39
N ARG A 185 28.61 7.04 1.60
CA ARG A 185 29.50 6.96 2.79
C ARG A 185 29.00 7.86 3.92
N LYS A 186 28.18 7.30 4.82
CA LYS A 186 28.28 7.60 6.26
C LYS A 186 27.46 6.60 7.07
N MET A 187 28.15 5.58 7.57
CA MET A 187 27.74 4.85 8.76
C MET A 187 27.66 5.81 9.95
N MET A 188 26.56 5.82 10.69
CA MET A 188 26.63 6.02 12.14
C MET A 188 25.44 5.38 12.86
N ARG A 189 25.81 4.79 14.00
CA ARG A 189 25.05 3.95 14.92
C ARG A 189 23.83 4.66 15.52
N VAL A 190 22.72 3.93 15.63
CA VAL A 190 21.59 4.29 16.53
C VAL A 190 21.48 3.21 17.61
N PRO A 191 21.40 3.56 18.91
CA PRO A 191 21.29 2.58 19.98
C PRO A 191 19.86 2.02 20.08
N VAL A 192 19.77 0.70 20.30
CA VAL A 192 18.53 -0.03 20.56
C VAL A 192 18.08 0.24 21.99
N LEU A 193 16.99 0.98 22.17
CA LEU A 193 16.30 1.09 23.47
C LEU A 193 15.31 -0.08 23.60
N LEU A 194 15.61 -0.97 24.54
CA LEU A 194 14.82 -2.17 24.84
C LEU A 194 13.60 -1.78 25.72
N ALA A 195 12.41 -1.70 25.13
CA ALA A 195 11.17 -1.58 25.90
C ALA A 195 10.75 -2.97 26.43
N LYS A 196 10.84 -3.18 27.75
CA LYS A 196 10.34 -4.39 28.42
C LYS A 196 8.82 -4.31 28.54
N ALA A 197 8.12 -5.11 27.73
CA ALA A 197 6.70 -5.40 27.92
C ALA A 197 6.54 -6.46 29.02
N ASN A 198 5.88 -6.11 30.13
CA ASN A 198 5.50 -7.05 31.18
C ASN A 198 4.22 -7.79 30.76
N TYR A 199 4.33 -9.08 30.45
CA TYR A 199 3.17 -9.96 30.27
C TYR A 199 2.83 -10.64 31.61
N VAL A 200 1.60 -10.48 32.08
CA VAL A 200 1.04 -11.17 33.26
C VAL A 200 0.09 -12.26 32.77
N THR A 201 0.20 -13.47 33.30
CA THR A 201 -0.73 -14.57 33.01
C THR A 201 -2.03 -14.42 33.83
N LYS A 202 -3.14 -15.00 33.35
CA LYS A 202 -4.50 -14.88 33.93
C LYS A 202 -4.67 -15.37 35.39
N THR A 203 -3.61 -15.80 36.07
CA THR A 203 -3.62 -16.22 37.47
C THR A 203 -2.72 -15.35 38.38
N GLY A 204 -2.19 -14.23 37.88
CA GLY A 204 -1.61 -13.18 38.73
C GLY A 204 -0.27 -13.51 39.42
N GLN A 205 0.48 -14.51 38.95
CA GLN A 205 1.82 -14.80 39.48
C GLN A 205 2.94 -14.40 38.49
N PRO A 206 4.03 -13.75 38.96
CA PRO A 206 5.18 -13.41 38.13
C PRO A 206 6.02 -14.66 37.81
N LEU A 207 6.44 -14.81 36.55
CA LEU A 207 7.33 -15.89 36.11
C LEU A 207 8.72 -15.70 36.73
N ARG A 208 9.18 -16.69 37.51
CA ARG A 208 10.54 -16.72 38.06
C ARG A 208 11.54 -17.10 36.95
N PRO A 209 12.68 -16.42 36.83
CA PRO A 209 13.75 -16.84 35.91
C PRO A 209 14.46 -18.08 36.47
N SER A 210 14.50 -19.16 35.68
CA SER A 210 15.34 -20.34 35.97
C SER A 210 16.81 -20.01 35.72
N VAL A 211 17.66 -20.25 36.71
CA VAL A 211 19.10 -19.98 36.67
C VAL A 211 19.87 -21.30 36.55
N MET A 212 20.78 -21.31 35.56
CA MET A 212 22.03 -22.09 35.39
C MET A 212 21.99 -23.63 35.25
N MET A 213 22.63 -24.11 34.18
CA MET A 213 24.00 -24.62 34.27
C MET A 213 24.69 -24.67 32.90
N THR A 214 25.88 -24.07 32.88
CA THR A 214 26.91 -24.15 31.85
C THR A 214 27.52 -25.54 31.79
N SER A 215 27.71 -26.10 30.60
CA SER A 215 28.84 -27.01 30.37
C SER A 215 29.46 -26.76 29.00
N CYS A 216 30.78 -26.59 29.05
CA CYS A 216 31.69 -26.32 27.97
C CYS A 216 32.05 -27.64 27.29
N CYS A 217 31.89 -27.75 25.97
CA CYS A 217 32.52 -28.80 25.17
C CYS A 217 33.03 -28.21 23.86
N THR A 218 34.30 -27.82 23.89
CA THR A 218 35.14 -27.60 22.70
C THR A 218 35.55 -28.97 22.14
N SER A 219 35.12 -29.30 20.91
CA SER A 219 35.69 -30.42 20.16
C SER A 219 36.64 -29.91 19.08
N LYS A 220 37.91 -30.25 19.28
CA LYS A 220 39.10 -30.08 18.44
C LYS A 220 38.96 -30.84 17.09
N PRO A 221 39.58 -30.42 15.99
CA PRO A 221 39.67 -31.23 14.76
C PRO A 221 40.83 -32.22 14.86
N ALA A 222 40.61 -33.48 14.48
CA ALA A 222 41.65 -34.50 14.33
C ALA A 222 41.93 -34.74 12.83
N ALA A 223 43.17 -34.50 12.43
CA ALA A 223 43.75 -34.94 11.17
C ALA A 223 44.48 -36.27 11.36
N SER A 224 44.77 -36.94 10.24
CA SER A 224 45.66 -38.11 10.05
C SER A 224 45.07 -39.50 10.37
N ALA A 225 44.85 -40.31 9.32
CA ALA A 225 45.79 -41.38 8.92
C ALA A 225 45.21 -42.25 7.78
N ALA A 226 46.01 -42.44 6.73
CA ALA A 226 45.91 -43.59 5.81
C ALA A 226 46.71 -44.78 6.39
N PRO A 227 46.44 -46.02 5.92
CA PRO A 227 47.58 -46.86 5.54
C PRO A 227 47.37 -47.77 4.32
N ILE A 228 48.50 -47.93 3.60
CA ILE A 228 49.01 -49.06 2.78
C ILE A 228 48.19 -49.48 1.55
#